data_AF-D6BGQ7-F1
#
_entry.id   AF-D6BGQ7-F1
#
_cell.length_a   1.000
_cell.length_b   1.000
_cell.length_c   1.000
_cell.angle_alpha   90.00
_cell.angle_beta   90.00
_cell.angle_gamma   90.00
#
_symmetry.space_group_name_H-M   'P 1'
#
loop_
_entity.id
_entity.type
_entity.pdbx_description
1 polymer ?
#
loop_
_entity_poly.entity_id
_entity_poly.type
_entity_poly.pdbx_seq_one_letter_code
_entity_poly.pdbx_strand_id
1 'polypeptide(L)'
;MNIREYLSLNRNKIVLAFDKEDIKDLLKFKEMAKNETMKGIIVSGKYIGFTDTYRLFAVEDTDKERKGTDTANLYSITLLNELFKAETIAILNNGKLVIQIGTEITEYEALNKKALNIKKVIESYEYTTFLKSSVVNKTTTDIVWKMLKLTKFDTRKYFIFKDNKVRVEAYPNEDSTLILNDLFEYNKDNLDIKFNLNVKYIDLWLKYIKNEFFNISLSTSNSAIKFSNCNITYIVMPMRVL
;
A
#
# COMPACT_ATOMS: atom_id res chain seq x y z
N MET A 1 -7.30 2.81 32.22
CA MET A 1 -6.78 1.49 31.78
C MET A 1 -5.93 1.73 30.56
N ASN A 2 -4.66 1.34 30.57
CA ASN A 2 -3.80 1.47 29.40
C ASN A 2 -4.00 0.29 28.44
N ILE A 3 -3.47 0.38 27.22
CA ILE A 3 -3.65 -0.68 26.23
C ILE A 3 -2.93 -1.96 26.60
N ARG A 4 -1.83 -1.93 27.36
CA ARG A 4 -1.21 -3.17 27.83
C ARG A 4 -2.13 -3.89 28.81
N GLU A 5 -2.83 -3.15 29.67
CA GLU A 5 -3.86 -3.68 30.57
C GLU A 5 -5.07 -4.19 29.78
N TYR A 6 -5.61 -3.40 28.84
CA TYR A 6 -6.74 -3.84 28.01
C TYR A 6 -6.38 -5.04 27.14
N LEU A 7 -5.22 -5.03 26.48
CA LEU A 7 -4.71 -6.13 25.66
C LEU A 7 -4.36 -7.35 26.52
N SER A 8 -3.89 -7.17 27.75
CA SER A 8 -3.64 -8.27 28.69
C SER A 8 -4.96 -8.89 29.18
N LEU A 9 -5.95 -8.07 29.52
CA LEU A 9 -7.28 -8.52 29.95
C LEU A 9 -8.08 -9.15 28.81
N ASN A 10 -7.83 -8.73 27.57
CA ASN A 10 -8.49 -9.24 26.37
C ASN A 10 -7.56 -10.05 25.47
N ARG A 11 -6.44 -10.57 25.99
CA ARG A 11 -5.39 -11.22 25.18
C ARG A 11 -5.93 -12.40 24.36
N ASN A 12 -6.87 -13.13 24.96
CA ASN A 12 -7.54 -14.27 24.32
C ASN A 12 -8.66 -13.85 23.34
N LYS A 13 -9.01 -12.56 23.33
CA LYS A 13 -10.02 -11.97 22.44
C LYS A 13 -9.40 -11.19 21.29
N ILE A 14 -8.16 -10.73 21.39
CA ILE A 14 -7.51 -9.93 20.36
C ILE A 14 -6.91 -10.83 19.31
N VAL A 15 -7.31 -10.62 18.06
CA VAL A 15 -6.81 -11.38 16.90
C VAL A 15 -5.81 -10.57 16.07
N LEU A 16 -5.81 -9.24 16.19
CA LEU A 16 -4.83 -8.32 15.59
C LEU A 16 -4.62 -7.10 16.47
N ALA A 17 -3.42 -6.52 16.46
CA ALA A 17 -3.18 -5.18 16.98
C ALA A 17 -2.04 -4.46 16.26
N PHE A 18 -2.20 -3.15 16.12
CA PHE A 18 -1.32 -2.25 15.39
C PHE A 18 -0.96 -1.08 16.30
N ASP A 19 0.34 -0.80 16.41
CA ASP A 19 0.82 0.27 17.28
C ASP A 19 0.80 1.64 16.60
N LYS A 20 1.30 2.65 17.29
CA LYS A 20 1.31 4.03 16.80
C LYS A 20 2.12 4.21 15.51
N GLU A 21 3.19 3.46 15.30
CA GLU A 21 3.99 3.55 14.08
C GLU A 21 3.26 2.87 12.92
N ASP A 22 2.66 1.70 13.13
CA ASP A 22 1.81 1.04 12.15
C ASP A 22 0.65 1.96 11.69
N ILE A 23 0.02 2.66 12.64
CA ILE A 23 -1.07 3.61 12.37
C ILE A 23 -0.56 4.81 11.58
N LYS A 24 0.63 5.34 11.90
CA LYS A 24 1.23 6.44 11.13
C LYS A 24 1.48 6.01 9.68
N ASP A 25 1.94 4.79 9.46
CA ASP A 25 2.16 4.26 8.12
C ASP A 25 0.85 4.09 7.35
N LEU A 26 -0.19 3.58 8.01
CA LEU A 26 -1.55 3.56 7.47
C LEU A 26 -2.00 4.97 7.05
N LEU A 27 -1.79 5.97 7.90
CA LEU A 27 -2.21 7.35 7.62
C LEU A 27 -1.41 8.04 6.49
N LYS A 28 -0.18 7.59 6.17
CA LYS A 28 0.56 8.10 5.00
C LYS A 28 -0.16 7.79 3.68
N PHE A 29 -0.97 6.73 3.64
CA PHE A 29 -1.75 6.32 2.47
C PHE A 29 -3.21 6.78 2.51
N LYS A 30 -3.58 7.66 3.45
CA LYS A 30 -4.94 8.25 3.52
C LYS A 30 -5.37 8.97 2.25
N GLU A 31 -4.44 9.40 1.39
CA GLU A 31 -4.80 10.01 0.10
C GLU A 31 -5.55 9.04 -0.81
N MET A 32 -5.36 7.72 -0.62
CA MET A 32 -6.18 6.70 -1.27
C MET A 32 -7.65 6.79 -0.87
N ALA A 33 -7.94 7.29 0.33
CA ALA A 33 -9.29 7.48 0.83
C ALA A 33 -10.01 8.70 0.24
N LYS A 34 -9.31 9.57 -0.49
CA LYS A 34 -9.95 10.65 -1.26
C LYS A 34 -10.59 10.13 -2.56
N ASN A 35 -10.40 8.86 -2.91
CA ASN A 35 -10.99 8.25 -4.10
C ASN A 35 -12.43 7.83 -3.81
N GLU A 36 -13.37 8.23 -4.68
CA GLU A 36 -14.80 7.96 -4.54
C GLU A 36 -15.15 6.46 -4.52
N THR A 37 -14.28 5.61 -5.06
CA THR A 37 -14.49 4.15 -5.11
C THR A 37 -14.12 3.43 -3.81
N MET A 38 -13.49 4.12 -2.87
CA MET A 38 -12.95 3.53 -1.67
C MET A 38 -14.06 3.23 -0.65
N LYS A 39 -14.13 1.98 -0.20
CA LYS A 39 -15.28 1.48 0.59
C LYS A 39 -15.13 1.63 2.11
N GLY A 40 -13.92 1.89 2.61
CA GLY A 40 -13.61 1.91 4.04
C GLY A 40 -12.22 1.36 4.38
N ILE A 41 -11.97 1.19 5.67
CA ILE A 41 -10.80 0.48 6.20
C ILE A 41 -11.10 -1.02 6.14
N ILE A 42 -10.22 -1.81 5.55
CA ILE A 42 -10.40 -3.27 5.41
C ILE A 42 -9.45 -3.98 6.35
N VAL A 43 -9.95 -5.00 7.03
CA VAL A 43 -9.15 -5.92 7.84
C VAL A 43 -9.38 -7.34 7.33
N SER A 44 -8.31 -8.06 7.01
CA SER A 44 -8.38 -9.46 6.61
C SER A 44 -7.01 -10.13 6.79
N GLY A 45 -7.00 -11.37 7.28
CA GLY A 45 -5.78 -12.08 7.67
C GLY A 45 -5.05 -11.34 8.78
N LYS A 46 -3.77 -11.08 8.55
CA LYS A 46 -2.93 -10.23 9.40
C LYS A 46 -2.91 -8.76 9.00
N TYR A 47 -3.76 -8.36 8.06
CA TYR A 47 -3.60 -7.09 7.37
C TYR A 47 -4.71 -6.11 7.72
N ILE A 48 -4.34 -4.84 7.89
CA ILE A 48 -5.23 -3.67 7.86
C ILE A 48 -4.85 -2.77 6.70
N GLY A 49 -5.82 -2.24 5.95
CA GLY A 49 -5.47 -1.50 4.74
C GLY A 49 -6.62 -0.87 3.97
N PHE A 50 -6.29 -0.43 2.75
CA PHE A 50 -7.13 0.34 1.86
C PHE A 50 -7.02 -0.14 0.42
N THR A 51 -8.11 -0.01 -0.34
CA THR A 51 -8.08 -0.25 -1.79
C THR A 51 -9.06 0.68 -2.52
N ASP A 52 -8.70 1.05 -3.75
CA ASP A 52 -9.51 1.87 -4.66
C ASP A 52 -9.64 1.23 -6.05
N THR A 53 -9.76 -0.11 -6.09
CA THR A 53 -9.83 -0.99 -7.29
C THR A 53 -8.51 -1.20 -8.02
N TYR A 54 -7.68 -0.16 -8.15
CA TYR A 54 -6.44 -0.24 -8.94
C TYR A 54 -5.19 -0.47 -8.10
N ARG A 55 -5.29 -0.28 -6.80
CA ARG A 55 -4.18 -0.47 -5.87
C ARG A 55 -4.68 -0.90 -4.50
N LEU A 56 -3.79 -1.54 -3.75
CA LEU A 56 -4.01 -2.00 -2.39
C LEU A 56 -2.82 -1.53 -1.56
N PHE A 57 -3.10 -0.92 -0.41
CA PHE A 57 -2.12 -0.66 0.63
C PHE A 57 -2.51 -1.45 1.88
N ALA A 58 -1.56 -2.09 2.53
CA ALA A 58 -1.79 -2.80 3.77
C ALA A 58 -0.58 -2.76 4.71
N VAL A 59 -0.87 -2.75 6.01
CA VAL A 59 0.06 -2.97 7.11
C VAL A 59 -0.24 -4.33 7.71
N GLU A 60 0.80 -5.13 7.93
CA GLU A 60 0.72 -6.45 8.54
C GLU A 60 1.01 -6.38 10.05
N ASP A 61 0.21 -7.09 10.84
CA ASP A 61 0.49 -7.34 12.25
C ASP A 61 1.69 -8.28 12.37
N THR A 62 2.78 -7.75 12.92
CA THR A 62 4.06 -8.45 13.06
C THR A 62 4.08 -9.49 14.18
N ASP A 63 3.06 -9.50 15.06
CA ASP A 63 2.94 -10.52 16.11
C ASP A 63 2.63 -11.89 15.48
N LYS A 64 3.62 -12.78 15.53
CA LYS A 64 3.53 -14.12 14.95
C LYS A 64 2.51 -15.01 15.65
N GLU A 65 2.27 -14.80 16.95
CA GLU A 65 1.37 -15.61 17.77
C GLU A 65 -0.10 -15.33 17.45
N ARG A 66 -0.42 -14.12 17.00
CA ARG A 66 -1.78 -13.77 16.58
C ARG A 66 -2.11 -14.41 15.25
N LYS A 67 -3.25 -15.10 15.18
CA LYS A 67 -3.70 -15.80 13.97
C LYS A 67 -4.33 -14.88 12.92
N GLY A 68 -4.75 -13.68 13.33
CA GLY A 68 -5.54 -12.80 12.48
C GLY A 68 -6.98 -13.26 12.27
N THR A 69 -7.63 -12.72 11.24
CA THR A 69 -9.04 -12.99 10.92
C THR A 69 -9.22 -13.51 9.49
N ASP A 70 -9.78 -14.69 9.31
CA ASP A 70 -10.05 -15.20 7.95
C ASP A 70 -11.25 -14.51 7.29
N THR A 71 -12.13 -13.88 8.07
CA THR A 71 -13.19 -13.02 7.57
C THR A 71 -12.64 -11.64 7.25
N ALA A 72 -13.08 -11.09 6.12
CA ALA A 72 -12.74 -9.74 5.73
C ALA A 72 -13.79 -8.77 6.32
N ASN A 73 -13.34 -7.89 7.22
CA ASN A 73 -14.17 -6.88 7.84
C ASN A 73 -13.96 -5.53 7.16
N LEU A 74 -15.03 -4.73 7.09
CA LEU A 74 -15.00 -3.38 6.54
C LEU A 74 -15.45 -2.40 7.62
N TYR A 75 -14.69 -1.33 7.86
CA TYR A 75 -15.05 -0.27 8.79
C TYR A 75 -15.22 1.06 8.06
N SER A 76 -16.01 1.95 8.66
CA SER A 76 -16.28 3.27 8.08
C SER A 76 -15.01 4.05 7.81
N ILE A 77 -14.93 4.70 6.66
CA ILE A 77 -13.79 5.55 6.32
C ILE A 77 -13.68 6.78 7.22
N THR A 78 -14.78 7.18 7.86
CA THR A 78 -14.81 8.31 8.80
C THR A 78 -13.89 8.09 10.00
N LEU A 79 -13.58 6.83 10.34
CA LEU A 79 -12.69 6.49 11.45
C LEU A 79 -11.25 6.93 11.22
N LEU A 80 -10.84 7.25 9.98
CA LEU A 80 -9.53 7.84 9.71
C LEU A 80 -9.27 9.10 10.56
N ASN A 81 -10.32 9.88 10.86
CA ASN A 81 -10.22 11.07 11.69
C ASN A 81 -9.78 10.74 13.12
N GLU A 82 -10.21 9.61 13.65
CA GLU A 82 -9.84 9.12 14.97
C GLU A 82 -8.47 8.46 14.96
N LEU A 83 -8.13 7.73 13.88
CA LEU A 83 -6.82 7.10 13.73
C LEU A 83 -5.66 8.10 13.83
N PHE A 84 -5.85 9.38 13.46
CA PHE A 84 -4.82 10.41 13.67
C PHE A 84 -4.39 10.60 15.12
N LYS A 85 -5.29 10.35 16.05
CA LYS A 85 -5.05 10.50 17.49
C LYS A 85 -4.81 9.16 18.17
N ALA A 86 -5.02 8.06 17.45
CA ALA A 86 -4.93 6.73 17.99
C ALA A 86 -3.48 6.38 18.37
N GLU A 87 -3.34 5.77 19.52
CA GLU A 87 -2.08 5.19 19.99
C GLU A 87 -2.00 3.71 19.63
N THR A 88 -3.14 3.04 19.53
CA THR A 88 -3.24 1.64 19.16
C THR A 88 -4.59 1.36 18.51
N ILE A 89 -4.58 0.42 17.57
CA ILE A 89 -5.76 -0.20 16.99
C ILE A 89 -5.71 -1.70 17.30
N ALA A 90 -6.83 -2.30 17.65
CA ALA A 90 -6.93 -3.76 17.76
C ALA A 90 -8.19 -4.29 17.09
N ILE A 91 -8.16 -5.57 16.73
CA ILE A 91 -9.31 -6.31 16.21
C ILE A 91 -9.61 -7.44 17.18
N LEU A 92 -10.86 -7.50 17.63
CA LEU A 92 -11.35 -8.55 18.51
C LEU A 92 -11.84 -9.76 17.70
N ASN A 93 -11.94 -10.92 18.37
CA ASN A 93 -12.39 -12.19 17.80
C ASN A 93 -13.84 -12.16 17.30
N ASN A 94 -14.66 -11.24 17.83
CA ASN A 94 -16.00 -10.96 17.36
C ASN A 94 -16.03 -10.00 16.15
N GLY A 95 -14.87 -9.59 15.63
CA GLY A 95 -14.74 -8.72 14.48
C GLY A 95 -14.87 -7.23 14.76
N LYS A 96 -14.95 -6.80 16.02
CA LYS A 96 -14.96 -5.37 16.36
C LYS A 96 -13.57 -4.74 16.23
N LEU A 97 -13.56 -3.50 15.75
CA LEU A 97 -12.38 -2.64 15.74
C LEU A 97 -12.34 -1.84 17.04
N VAL A 98 -11.20 -1.82 17.69
CA VAL A 98 -10.97 -1.07 18.91
C VAL A 98 -9.95 0.01 18.62
N ILE A 99 -10.29 1.26 18.93
CA ILE A 99 -9.39 2.41 18.80
C ILE A 99 -9.13 2.94 20.22
N GLN A 100 -7.86 3.15 20.54
CA GLN A 100 -7.44 3.73 21.81
C GLN A 100 -6.83 5.12 21.59
N ILE A 101 -7.33 6.10 22.33
CA ILE A 101 -6.83 7.48 22.36
C ILE A 101 -6.60 7.86 23.84
N GLY A 102 -5.33 7.92 24.26
CA GLY A 102 -5.00 8.11 25.67
C GLY A 102 -5.59 6.99 26.55
N THR A 103 -6.45 7.33 27.50
CA THR A 103 -7.14 6.34 28.36
C THR A 103 -8.49 5.88 27.82
N GLU A 104 -8.98 6.49 26.74
CA GLU A 104 -10.28 6.17 26.15
C GLU A 104 -10.13 5.01 25.16
N ILE A 105 -11.09 4.09 25.21
CA ILE A 105 -11.16 2.90 24.36
C ILE A 105 -12.57 2.85 23.77
N THR A 106 -12.65 2.89 22.45
CA THR A 106 -13.94 2.85 21.74
C THR A 106 -13.99 1.66 20.79
N GLU A 107 -15.11 0.93 20.83
CA GLU A 107 -15.36 -0.22 19.97
C GLU A 107 -16.26 0.17 18.79
N TYR A 108 -15.92 -0.31 17.61
CA TYR A 108 -16.63 -0.07 16.37
C TYR A 108 -17.04 -1.39 15.72
N GLU A 109 -18.32 -1.47 15.36
CA GLU A 109 -18.83 -2.58 14.57
C GLU A 109 -18.32 -2.51 13.12
N ALA A 110 -18.08 -3.67 12.54
CA ALA A 110 -17.90 -3.76 11.10
C ALA A 110 -19.19 -3.37 10.38
N LEU A 111 -19.07 -2.71 9.24
CA LEU A 111 -20.18 -2.42 8.35
C LEU A 111 -20.78 -3.73 7.83
N ASN A 112 -22.11 -3.80 7.77
CA ASN A 112 -22.82 -4.92 7.14
C ASN A 112 -22.73 -4.84 5.60
N LYS A 113 -21.50 -4.94 5.07
CA LYS A 113 -21.16 -4.86 3.64
C LYS A 113 -20.01 -5.82 3.34
N LYS A 114 -20.04 -6.44 2.15
CA LYS A 114 -18.97 -7.33 1.70
C LYS A 114 -17.65 -6.55 1.51
N ALA A 115 -16.62 -6.95 2.25
CA ALA A 115 -15.26 -6.46 2.09
C ALA A 115 -14.47 -7.31 1.07
N LEU A 116 -13.48 -6.70 0.41
CA LEU A 116 -12.49 -7.45 -0.36
C LEU A 116 -11.59 -8.21 0.63
N ASN A 117 -11.32 -9.49 0.38
CA ASN A 117 -10.37 -10.25 1.18
C ASN A 117 -8.94 -9.89 0.73
N ILE A 118 -8.36 -8.86 1.37
CA ILE A 118 -7.03 -8.36 1.02
C ILE A 118 -5.92 -9.36 1.34
N LYS A 119 -6.10 -10.25 2.34
CA LYS A 119 -5.20 -11.37 2.60
C LYS A 119 -5.02 -12.21 1.34
N LYS A 120 -6.14 -12.65 0.75
CA LYS A 120 -6.12 -13.42 -0.50
C LYS A 120 -5.41 -12.66 -1.61
N VAL A 121 -5.70 -11.37 -1.80
CA VAL A 121 -5.04 -10.56 -2.84
C VAL A 121 -3.53 -10.52 -2.63
N ILE A 122 -3.05 -10.32 -1.39
CA ILE A 122 -1.63 -10.22 -1.07
C ILE A 122 -0.92 -11.57 -1.23
N GLU A 123 -1.57 -12.66 -0.83
CA GLU A 123 -0.98 -14.01 -0.76
C GLU A 123 -1.17 -14.83 -2.06
N SER A 124 -2.14 -14.51 -2.91
CA SER A 124 -2.47 -15.31 -4.10
C SER A 124 -1.78 -14.85 -5.38
N TYR A 125 -1.16 -13.67 -5.42
CA TYR A 125 -0.42 -13.26 -6.61
C TYR A 125 0.87 -14.07 -6.75
N GLU A 126 1.00 -14.81 -7.84
CA GLU A 126 2.21 -15.53 -8.19
C GLU A 126 3.23 -14.56 -8.80
N TYR A 127 4.16 -14.09 -7.97
CA TYR A 127 5.31 -13.30 -8.38
C TYR A 127 6.47 -14.22 -8.77
N THR A 128 7.10 -13.99 -9.93
CA THR A 128 8.23 -14.80 -10.41
C THR A 128 9.58 -14.10 -10.29
N THR A 129 9.57 -12.78 -10.14
CA THR A 129 10.78 -11.95 -10.03
C THR A 129 10.73 -11.12 -8.77
N PHE A 130 11.81 -11.17 -7.99
CA PHE A 130 11.96 -10.47 -6.72
C PHE A 130 13.20 -9.60 -6.76
N LEU A 131 13.04 -8.32 -6.43
CA LEU A 131 14.08 -7.29 -6.52
C LEU A 131 14.23 -6.61 -5.18
N LYS A 132 15.46 -6.30 -4.79
CA LYS A 132 15.79 -5.30 -3.78
C LYS A 132 16.20 -4.02 -4.51
N SER A 133 15.55 -2.92 -4.17
CA SER A 133 15.61 -1.66 -4.91
C SER A 133 15.88 -0.47 -3.99
N SER A 134 16.46 0.59 -4.55
CA SER A 134 16.71 1.88 -3.89
C SER A 134 16.31 3.02 -4.82
N VAL A 135 15.77 4.10 -4.26
CA VAL A 135 15.47 5.31 -5.03
C VAL A 135 16.79 6.00 -5.38
N VAL A 136 17.02 6.29 -6.66
CA VAL A 136 18.23 6.97 -7.13
C VAL A 136 17.95 8.46 -7.33
N ASN A 137 16.85 8.79 -8.00
CA ASN A 137 16.49 10.18 -8.28
C ASN A 137 15.60 10.78 -7.17
N LYS A 138 15.93 12.00 -6.72
CA LYS A 138 15.09 12.80 -5.83
C LYS A 138 13.87 13.33 -6.58
N THR A 139 12.86 12.47 -6.73
CA THR A 139 11.58 12.73 -7.41
C THR A 139 10.83 13.97 -6.90
N THR A 140 11.11 14.43 -5.69
CA THR A 140 10.53 15.65 -5.11
C THR A 140 11.02 16.94 -5.80
N THR A 141 12.25 16.95 -6.32
CA THR A 141 12.86 18.10 -7.01
C THR A 141 12.89 17.93 -8.52
N ASP A 142 12.82 16.70 -9.03
CA ASP A 142 12.91 16.40 -10.45
C ASP A 142 11.76 17.03 -11.27
N ILE A 143 12.14 17.82 -12.28
CA ILE A 143 11.21 18.56 -13.14
C ILE A 143 10.43 17.59 -14.05
N VAL A 144 11.08 16.57 -14.60
CA VAL A 144 10.45 15.59 -15.48
C VAL A 144 9.41 14.79 -14.69
N TRP A 145 9.72 14.36 -13.48
CA TRP A 145 8.75 13.68 -12.62
C TRP A 145 7.53 14.55 -12.29
N LYS A 146 7.73 15.85 -12.04
CA LYS A 146 6.61 16.80 -11.86
C LYS A 146 5.76 16.89 -13.13
N MET A 147 6.37 16.96 -14.32
CA MET A 147 5.64 16.96 -15.60
C MET A 147 4.86 15.66 -15.82
N LEU A 148 5.48 14.51 -15.56
CA LEU A 148 4.85 13.18 -15.68
C LEU A 148 3.58 13.04 -14.81
N LYS A 149 3.52 13.73 -13.67
CA LYS A 149 2.33 13.77 -12.80
C LYS A 149 1.21 14.66 -13.31
N LEU A 150 1.54 15.75 -14.00
CA LEU A 150 0.58 16.75 -14.49
C LEU A 150 -0.03 16.35 -15.84
N THR A 151 0.69 15.57 -16.63
CA THR A 151 0.21 15.12 -17.94
C THR A 151 -1.01 14.19 -17.82
N LYS A 152 -2.05 14.46 -18.61
CA LYS A 152 -3.30 13.68 -18.65
C LYS A 152 -3.21 12.36 -19.45
N PHE A 153 -2.03 11.98 -19.96
CA PHE A 153 -1.82 10.80 -20.81
C PHE A 153 -1.65 9.52 -19.99
N ASP A 154 -2.64 9.18 -19.17
CA ASP A 154 -2.48 8.10 -18.20
C ASP A 154 -2.21 6.72 -18.85
N THR A 155 -2.48 6.54 -20.14
CA THR A 155 -2.24 5.26 -20.85
C THR A 155 -0.90 5.14 -21.59
N ARG A 156 -0.10 6.20 -21.71
CA ARG A 156 1.18 6.19 -22.47
C ARG A 156 2.38 6.49 -21.58
N LYS A 157 2.42 5.92 -20.37
CA LYS A 157 3.49 6.09 -19.39
C LYS A 157 4.07 4.73 -19.04
N TYR A 158 5.32 4.50 -19.39
CA TYR A 158 5.95 3.19 -19.29
C TYR A 158 7.13 3.21 -18.33
N PHE A 159 7.12 2.28 -17.39
CA PHE A 159 8.20 1.99 -16.46
C PHE A 159 8.98 0.81 -17.01
N ILE A 160 10.21 1.08 -17.44
CA ILE A 160 11.09 0.14 -18.13
C ILE A 160 12.17 -0.28 -17.16
N PHE A 161 12.13 -1.55 -16.75
CA PHE A 161 13.14 -2.19 -15.93
C PHE A 161 14.17 -2.80 -16.88
N LYS A 162 15.34 -2.17 -16.95
CA LYS A 162 16.45 -2.62 -17.80
C LYS A 162 17.78 -2.17 -17.20
N ASP A 163 18.83 -2.97 -17.38
CA ASP A 163 20.20 -2.62 -16.98
C ASP A 163 20.28 -2.19 -15.50
N ASN A 164 19.61 -2.96 -14.62
CA ASN A 164 19.56 -2.74 -13.16
C ASN A 164 18.91 -1.41 -12.74
N LYS A 165 18.21 -0.72 -13.64
CA LYS A 165 17.59 0.58 -13.40
C LYS A 165 16.18 0.66 -13.97
N VAL A 166 15.40 1.59 -13.44
CA VAL A 166 14.08 1.92 -13.98
C VAL A 166 14.08 3.28 -14.63
N ARG A 167 13.80 3.27 -15.93
CA ARG A 167 13.54 4.44 -16.75
C ARG A 167 12.04 4.62 -16.92
N VAL A 168 11.56 5.85 -16.90
CA VAL A 168 10.17 6.18 -17.22
C VAL A 168 10.11 6.94 -18.54
N GLU A 169 9.39 6.39 -19.49
CA GLU A 169 9.09 7.03 -20.77
C GLU A 169 7.62 7.40 -20.81
N ALA A 170 7.32 8.63 -21.22
CA ALA A 170 5.96 9.03 -21.52
C ALA A 170 5.89 9.68 -22.89
N TYR A 171 4.75 9.50 -23.57
CA TYR A 171 4.52 10.02 -24.91
C TYR A 171 3.34 11.00 -24.87
N PRO A 172 3.59 12.31 -24.66
CA PRO A 172 2.53 13.31 -24.66
C PRO A 172 1.75 13.39 -25.98
N ASN A 173 2.43 13.25 -27.11
CA ASN A 173 1.85 13.20 -28.45
C ASN A 173 2.71 12.26 -29.31
N GLU A 174 2.41 12.16 -30.61
CA GLU A 174 3.13 11.29 -31.53
C GLU A 174 4.59 11.72 -31.76
N ASP A 175 4.88 13.01 -31.55
CA ASP A 175 6.17 13.63 -31.90
C ASP A 175 7.07 13.90 -30.68
N SER A 176 6.57 13.70 -29.47
CA SER A 176 7.23 14.11 -28.23
C SER A 176 7.37 12.94 -27.27
N THR A 177 8.54 12.85 -26.63
CA THR A 177 8.82 11.88 -25.56
C THR A 177 9.40 12.60 -24.35
N LEU A 178 8.85 12.30 -23.17
CA LEU A 178 9.44 12.68 -21.89
C LEU A 178 10.15 11.47 -21.31
N ILE A 179 11.43 11.63 -20.95
CA ILE A 179 12.25 10.54 -20.43
C ILE A 179 12.79 10.96 -19.07
N LEU A 180 12.47 10.15 -18.06
CA LEU A 180 13.12 10.19 -16.76
C LEU A 180 14.01 8.97 -16.63
N ASN A 181 15.31 9.18 -16.58
CA ASN A 181 16.28 8.12 -16.31
C ASN A 181 16.39 7.87 -14.80
N ASP A 182 16.74 6.64 -14.44
CA ASP A 182 17.20 6.25 -13.11
C ASP A 182 16.23 6.63 -11.98
N LEU A 183 14.94 6.29 -12.12
CA LEU A 183 13.94 6.49 -11.06
C LEU A 183 14.31 5.71 -9.79
N PHE A 184 14.60 4.43 -9.95
CA PHE A 184 15.18 3.56 -8.93
C PHE A 184 16.08 2.52 -9.57
N GLU A 185 17.02 2.00 -8.80
CA GLU A 185 17.93 0.90 -9.17
C GLU A 185 17.51 -0.39 -8.46
N TYR A 186 17.93 -1.54 -8.99
CA TYR A 186 17.62 -2.85 -8.42
C TYR A 186 18.72 -3.89 -8.65
N ASN A 187 18.79 -4.88 -7.77
CA ASN A 187 19.85 -5.89 -7.73
C ASN A 187 19.59 -7.13 -8.61
N LYS A 188 19.22 -6.95 -9.89
CA LYS A 188 18.99 -8.08 -10.80
C LYS A 188 19.48 -7.80 -12.22
N ASP A 189 20.33 -8.68 -12.72
CA ASP A 189 20.85 -8.59 -14.08
C ASP A 189 19.87 -9.20 -15.08
N ASN A 190 19.99 -8.79 -16.35
CA ASN A 190 19.23 -9.32 -17.49
C ASN A 190 17.69 -9.23 -17.36
N LEU A 191 17.19 -8.34 -16.51
CA LEU A 191 15.76 -8.01 -16.49
C LEU A 191 15.47 -7.00 -17.62
N ASP A 192 14.53 -7.34 -18.50
CA ASP A 192 13.98 -6.44 -19.51
C ASP A 192 12.45 -6.58 -19.48
N ILE A 193 11.77 -5.71 -18.74
CA ILE A 193 10.32 -5.72 -18.63
C ILE A 193 9.76 -4.30 -18.60
N LYS A 194 8.65 -4.11 -19.31
CA LYS A 194 7.98 -2.82 -19.48
C LYS A 194 6.58 -2.88 -18.89
N PHE A 195 6.30 -2.02 -17.92
CA PHE A 195 4.97 -1.87 -17.32
C PHE A 195 4.33 -0.55 -17.72
N ASN A 196 3.02 -0.55 -17.94
CA ASN A 196 2.22 0.68 -18.01
C ASN A 196 1.64 0.96 -16.61
N LEU A 197 2.16 1.95 -15.89
CA LEU A 197 1.75 2.23 -14.50
C LEU A 197 1.31 3.68 -14.36
N ASN A 198 0.34 3.90 -13.47
CA ASN A 198 -0.07 5.25 -13.12
C ASN A 198 1.02 5.92 -12.26
N VAL A 199 1.63 6.99 -12.80
CA VAL A 199 2.69 7.75 -12.13
C VAL A 199 2.27 8.26 -10.75
N LYS A 200 1.00 8.65 -10.54
CA LYS A 200 0.52 9.13 -9.24
C LYS A 200 0.49 8.02 -8.18
N TYR A 201 0.29 6.77 -8.59
CA TYR A 201 0.32 5.62 -7.67
C TYR A 201 1.75 5.34 -7.25
N ILE A 202 2.70 5.41 -8.19
CA ILE A 202 4.12 5.24 -7.89
C ILE A 202 4.66 6.41 -7.06
N ASP A 203 4.25 7.65 -7.35
CA ASP A 203 4.62 8.84 -6.56
C ASP A 203 4.21 8.72 -5.08
N LEU A 204 3.05 8.11 -4.79
CA LEU A 204 2.63 7.87 -3.42
C LEU A 204 3.58 6.91 -2.68
N TRP A 205 4.00 5.82 -3.34
CA TRP A 205 5.00 4.90 -2.81
C TRP A 205 6.36 5.59 -2.59
N LEU A 206 6.83 6.36 -3.57
CA LEU A 206 8.13 7.03 -3.48
C LEU A 206 8.17 8.11 -2.38
N LYS A 207 7.06 8.81 -2.14
CA LYS A 207 6.92 9.72 -0.99
C LYS A 207 6.96 8.99 0.36
N TYR A 208 6.44 7.77 0.39
CA TYR A 208 6.44 6.94 1.59
C TYR A 208 7.87 6.47 1.93
N ILE A 209 8.59 5.90 0.96
CA ILE A 209 9.88 5.23 1.19
C ILE A 209 11.05 6.19 1.46
N LYS A 210 10.95 7.47 1.06
CA LYS A 210 11.92 8.54 1.42
C LYS A 210 13.41 8.20 1.23
N ASN A 211 13.75 7.48 0.16
CA ASN A 211 15.09 7.01 -0.20
C ASN A 211 15.63 5.81 0.60
N GLU A 212 14.77 5.06 1.27
CA GLU A 212 15.13 3.76 1.85
C GLU A 212 15.14 2.64 0.80
N PHE A 213 15.75 1.50 1.17
CA PHE A 213 15.64 0.28 0.38
C PHE A 213 14.23 -0.31 0.51
N PHE A 214 13.74 -0.88 -0.58
CA PHE A 214 12.46 -1.57 -0.63
C PHE A 214 12.54 -2.77 -1.55
N ASN A 215 11.56 -3.67 -1.44
CA ASN A 215 11.43 -4.82 -2.32
C ASN A 215 10.38 -4.56 -3.39
N ILE A 216 10.60 -5.15 -4.57
CA ILE A 216 9.64 -5.19 -5.65
C ILE A 216 9.43 -6.66 -6.04
N SER A 217 8.17 -7.08 -6.16
CA SER A 217 7.80 -8.38 -6.72
C SER A 217 7.02 -8.17 -8.03
N LEU A 218 7.46 -8.87 -9.07
CA LEU A 218 7.01 -8.75 -10.46
C LEU A 218 6.70 -10.13 -11.05
N SER A 219 5.85 -10.14 -12.08
CA SER A 219 5.65 -11.28 -12.98
C SER A 219 5.62 -10.81 -14.43
N THR A 220 4.48 -10.88 -15.11
CA THR A 220 4.33 -10.36 -16.47
C THR A 220 3.99 -8.87 -16.44
N SER A 221 4.15 -8.18 -17.57
CA SER A 221 3.83 -6.75 -17.72
C SER A 221 2.35 -6.40 -17.46
N ASN A 222 1.47 -7.40 -17.47
CA ASN A 222 0.04 -7.28 -17.20
C ASN A 222 -0.33 -7.69 -15.76
N SER A 223 0.61 -8.26 -15.01
CA SER A 223 0.42 -8.67 -13.62
C SER A 223 0.58 -7.48 -12.69
N ALA A 224 -0.05 -7.54 -11.51
CA ALA A 224 0.17 -6.56 -10.45
C ALA A 224 1.66 -6.44 -10.13
N ILE A 225 2.10 -5.23 -9.75
CA ILE A 225 3.42 -5.00 -9.15
C ILE A 225 3.23 -4.84 -7.65
N LYS A 226 4.03 -5.55 -6.85
CA LYS A 226 4.04 -5.40 -5.39
C LYS A 226 5.30 -4.67 -4.96
N PHE A 227 5.12 -3.64 -4.16
CA PHE A 227 6.17 -2.99 -3.40
C PHE A 227 6.03 -3.38 -1.94
N SER A 228 7.15 -3.59 -1.25
CA SER A 228 7.13 -3.81 0.19
C SER A 228 8.35 -3.25 0.90
N ASN A 229 8.16 -2.87 2.16
CA ASN A 229 9.21 -2.45 3.07
C ASN A 229 8.72 -2.81 4.49
N CYS A 230 9.51 -3.59 5.25
CA CYS A 230 9.11 -4.14 6.54
C CYS A 230 7.75 -4.88 6.46
N ASN A 231 6.79 -4.50 7.30
CA ASN A 231 5.44 -5.08 7.40
C ASN A 231 4.42 -4.42 6.45
N ILE A 232 4.88 -3.60 5.50
CA ILE A 232 4.02 -2.84 4.61
C ILE A 232 4.03 -3.44 3.22
N THR A 233 2.83 -3.56 2.64
CA THR A 233 2.60 -4.01 1.28
C THR A 233 1.82 -2.97 0.49
N TYR A 234 2.31 -2.62 -0.69
CA TYR A 234 1.62 -1.77 -1.64
C TYR A 234 1.58 -2.43 -3.02
N ILE A 235 0.38 -2.79 -3.49
CA ILE A 235 0.17 -3.46 -4.77
C ILE A 235 -0.47 -2.46 -5.74
N VAL A 236 0.06 -2.40 -6.95
CA VAL A 236 -0.44 -1.54 -8.03
C VAL A 236 -0.76 -2.39 -9.25
N MET A 237 -1.94 -2.21 -9.81
CA MET A 237 -2.33 -2.83 -11.07
C MET A 237 -1.78 -2.02 -12.25
N PRO A 238 -1.22 -2.69 -13.29
CA PRO A 238 -0.91 -2.04 -14.54
C PRO A 238 -2.15 -1.46 -15.21
N MET A 239 -1.95 -0.34 -15.90
CA MET A 239 -2.96 0.24 -16.77
C MET A 239 -3.06 -0.60 -18.03
N ARG A 240 -4.23 -1.18 -18.27
CA ARG A 240 -4.50 -1.90 -19.52
C ARG A 240 -4.61 -0.88 -20.64
N VAL A 241 -3.76 -1.03 -21.65
CA VAL A 241 -3.99 -0.40 -22.95
C VAL A 241 -5.07 -1.26 -23.60
N LEU A 242 -6.29 -0.72 -23.71
CA LEU A 242 -7.36 -1.33 -24.50
C LEU A 242 -7.11 -1.07 -25.98
#